data_AF-A0A976LIB9-F1
#
_entry.id   AF-A0A976LIB9-F1
#
_cell.length_a   1.000
_cell.length_b   1.000
_cell.length_c   1.000
_cell.angle_alpha   90.00
_cell.angle_beta   90.00
_cell.angle_gamma   90.00
#
_symmetry.space_group_name_H-M   'P 1'
#
loop_
_entity.id
_entity.type
_entity.pdbx_description
1 polymer ?
#
loop_
_entity_poly.entity_id
_entity_poly.type
_entity_poly.pdbx_seq_one_letter_code
_entity_poly.pdbx_strand_id
1 'polypeptide(L)'
;MAYVIQGLVIIIVVGVIYSLWKTTRSYGGLIGAGLKWIGLGIVFFSLEAVDRALGYLSFVNSFVSGENAYLAHNALLLLGLLFSAIGFSRLTRLSK
;
A
#
# COMPACT_ATOMS: atom_id res chain seq x y z
N MET A 1 5.34 -13.59 -19.68
CA MET A 1 6.02 -12.43 -19.08
C MET A 1 5.12 -11.68 -18.10
N ALA A 2 3.95 -11.17 -18.53
CA ALA A 2 3.01 -10.44 -17.65
C ALA A 2 2.63 -11.20 -16.36
N TYR A 3 2.19 -12.47 -16.46
CA TYR A 3 1.82 -13.28 -15.29
C TYR A 3 2.97 -13.53 -14.29
N VAL A 4 4.22 -13.55 -14.74
CA VAL A 4 5.40 -13.75 -13.87
C VAL A 4 5.64 -12.50 -13.04
N ILE A 5 5.52 -11.33 -13.65
CA ILE A 5 5.64 -10.04 -12.98
C ILE A 5 4.50 -9.88 -11.98
N GLN A 6 3.27 -10.20 -12.37
CA GLN A 6 2.13 -10.15 -11.47
C GLN A 6 2.31 -11.06 -10.25
N GLY A 7 2.84 -12.27 -10.44
CA GLY A 7 3.20 -13.18 -9.33
C GLY A 7 4.27 -12.60 -8.41
N LEU A 8 5.28 -11.93 -8.96
CA LEU A 8 6.32 -11.25 -8.17
C LEU A 8 5.74 -10.11 -7.32
N VAL A 9 4.84 -9.30 -7.89
CA VAL A 9 4.15 -8.22 -7.17
C VAL A 9 3.33 -8.79 -6.00
N ILE A 10 2.61 -9.90 -6.24
CA ILE A 10 1.84 -10.57 -5.16
C ILE A 10 2.78 -11.04 -4.04
N ILE A 11 3.93 -11.63 -4.37
CA ILE A 11 4.91 -12.07 -3.37
C ILE A 11 5.44 -10.88 -2.56
N ILE A 12 5.76 -9.76 -3.21
CA ILE A 12 6.23 -8.54 -2.55
C ILE A 12 5.15 -7.99 -1.61
N VAL A 13 3.91 -7.89 -2.08
CA VAL A 13 2.77 -7.39 -1.28
C VAL A 13 2.55 -8.28 -0.06
N VAL A 14 2.52 -9.60 -0.23
CA VAL A 14 2.36 -10.56 0.87
C VAL A 14 3.53 -10.47 1.85
N GLY A 15 4.77 -10.34 1.36
CA GLY A 15 5.97 -10.17 2.18
C GLY A 15 5.94 -8.89 3.02
N VAL A 16 5.50 -7.78 2.43
CA VAL A 16 5.34 -6.49 3.13
C VAL A 16 4.25 -6.60 4.19
N ILE A 17 3.09 -7.20 3.87
CA ILE A 17 1.99 -7.42 4.84
C ILE A 17 2.48 -8.30 6.00
N TYR A 18 3.21 -9.38 5.72
CA TYR A 18 3.73 -10.27 6.75
C TYR A 18 4.76 -9.57 7.66
N SER A 19 5.68 -8.80 7.07
CA SER A 19 6.66 -8.00 7.81
C SER A 19 5.98 -6.96 8.71
N LEU A 20 4.98 -6.26 8.17
CA LEU A 20 4.18 -5.29 8.92
C LEU A 20 3.40 -5.95 10.05
N TRP A 21 2.79 -7.11 9.82
CA TRP A 21 2.09 -7.86 10.86
C TRP A 21 3.08 -8.25 11.97
N LYS A 22 4.22 -8.85 11.63
CA LYS A 22 5.24 -9.24 12.61
C LYS A 22 5.71 -8.03 13.44
N THR A 23 5.99 -6.91 12.78
CA THR A 23 6.38 -5.65 13.40
C THR A 23 5.29 -5.16 14.36
N THR A 24 4.05 -5.12 13.89
CA THR A 24 2.90 -4.69 14.69
C THR A 24 2.67 -5.57 15.94
N ARG A 25 2.87 -6.89 15.80
CA ARG A 25 2.76 -7.85 16.92
C ARG A 25 3.84 -7.60 17.98
N SER A 26 5.01 -7.13 17.57
CA SER A 26 6.11 -6.79 18.48
C SER A 26 5.88 -5.50 19.26
N TYR A 27 5.25 -4.48 18.65
CA TYR A 27 5.09 -3.18 19.29
C TYR A 27 3.88 -3.08 20.23
N GLY A 28 2.87 -3.95 20.08
CA GLY A 28 1.70 -4.01 20.98
C GLY A 28 0.89 -2.70 21.09
N GLY A 29 -0.31 -2.79 21.68
CA GLY A 29 -1.12 -1.61 22.03
C GLY A 29 -1.46 -0.64 20.87
N LEU A 30 -1.59 0.64 21.22
CA LEU A 30 -1.95 1.73 20.29
C LEU A 30 -0.82 2.05 19.28
N ILE A 31 0.44 1.82 19.64
CA ILE A 31 1.61 2.00 18.74
C ILE A 31 1.55 0.98 17.62
N GLY A 32 1.32 -0.30 17.98
CA GLY A 32 1.09 -1.35 17.00
C GLY A 32 -0.12 -1.04 16.12
N ALA A 33 -1.24 -0.59 16.69
CA ALA A 33 -2.40 -0.19 15.90
C ALA A 33 -2.08 0.92 14.89
N GLY A 34 -1.35 1.97 15.29
CA GLY A 34 -0.91 3.04 14.39
C GLY A 34 0.01 2.53 13.28
N LEU A 35 1.00 1.70 13.62
CA LEU A 35 1.92 1.08 12.65
C LEU A 35 1.19 0.22 11.62
N LYS A 36 0.13 -0.48 12.02
CA LYS A 36 -0.73 -1.28 11.12
C LYS A 36 -1.34 -0.43 10.02
N TRP A 37 -1.89 0.73 10.38
CA TRP A 37 -2.52 1.65 9.42
C TRP A 37 -1.49 2.35 8.52
N ILE A 38 -0.35 2.76 9.07
CA ILE A 38 0.77 3.30 8.27
C ILE A 38 1.26 2.23 7.28
N GLY A 39 1.45 1.01 7.76
CA GLY A 39 1.87 -0.12 6.95
C GLY A 39 0.90 -0.40 5.79
N LEU A 40 -0.40 -0.36 6.05
CA LEU A 40 -1.42 -0.52 5.01
C LEU A 40 -1.28 0.59 3.95
N GLY A 41 -1.06 1.85 4.37
CA GLY A 41 -0.81 2.96 3.44
C GLY A 41 0.44 2.75 2.58
N ILE A 42 1.52 2.25 3.17
CA ILE A 42 2.77 1.93 2.46
C ILE A 42 2.56 0.83 1.41
N VAL A 43 1.69 -0.16 1.67
CA VAL A 43 1.34 -1.18 0.67
C VAL A 43 0.67 -0.56 -0.55
N PHE A 44 -0.28 0.36 -0.35
CA PHE A 44 -0.91 1.08 -1.46
C PHE A 44 0.07 1.94 -2.26
N PHE A 45 0.98 2.65 -1.58
CA PHE A 45 2.04 3.40 -2.27
C PHE A 45 3.02 2.50 -3.03
N SER A 46 3.35 1.34 -2.47
CA SER A 46 4.24 0.38 -3.12
C SER A 46 3.59 -0.23 -4.35
N LEU A 47 2.31 -0.60 -4.26
CA LEU A 47 1.51 -1.05 -5.41
C LEU A 47 1.48 0.00 -6.50
N GLU A 48 1.16 1.25 -6.17
CA GLU A 48 1.15 2.36 -7.13
C GLU A 48 2.52 2.62 -7.76
N ALA A 49 3.59 2.64 -6.95
CA ALA A 49 4.95 2.86 -7.45
C ALA A 49 5.40 1.75 -8.41
N VAL A 50 5.08 0.49 -8.07
CA VAL A 50 5.32 -0.66 -8.93
C VAL A 50 4.47 -0.59 -10.20
N ASP A 51 3.20 -0.21 -10.09
CA ASP A 51 2.29 -0.14 -11.23
C ASP A 51 2.71 0.95 -12.23
N ARG A 52 3.13 2.13 -11.72
CA ARG A 52 3.75 3.19 -12.54
C ARG A 52 5.07 2.77 -13.15
N ALA A 53 5.91 2.03 -12.42
CA ALA A 53 7.19 1.53 -12.93
C ALA A 53 7.00 0.48 -14.05
N LEU A 54 5.90 -0.26 -14.03
CA LEU A 54 5.58 -1.30 -15.02
C LEU A 54 4.90 -0.76 -16.28
N GLY A 55 4.35 0.46 -16.27
CA GLY A 55 3.84 1.16 -17.45
C GLY A 55 2.79 0.38 -18.24
N TYR A 56 3.19 -0.24 -19.35
CA TYR A 56 2.32 -1.06 -20.23
C TYR A 56 1.97 -2.45 -19.68
N LEU A 57 2.66 -2.90 -18.62
CA LEU A 57 2.34 -4.13 -17.88
C LEU A 57 1.62 -3.85 -16.55
N SER A 58 1.13 -2.61 -16.39
CA SER A 58 0.35 -2.17 -15.23
C SER A 58 -0.91 -3.02 -15.04
N PHE A 59 -1.16 -3.42 -13.80
CA PHE A 59 -2.42 -4.01 -13.36
C PHE A 59 -3.58 -3.04 -13.59
N VAL A 60 -3.39 -1.74 -13.33
CA VAL A 60 -4.43 -0.72 -13.56
C VAL A 60 -4.82 -0.65 -15.03
N ASN A 61 -3.85 -0.63 -15.96
CA ASN A 61 -4.10 -0.68 -17.40
C ASN A 61 -4.77 -2.00 -17.86
N SER A 62 -4.61 -3.08 -17.10
CA SER A 62 -5.22 -4.37 -17.39
C SER A 62 -6.72 -4.41 -17.05
N PHE A 63 -7.18 -3.58 -16.11
CA PHE A 63 -8.59 -3.49 -15.69
C PHE A 63 -9.30 -2.23 -16.19
N VAL A 64 -8.55 -1.15 -16.45
CA VAL A 64 -9.08 0.17 -16.77
C VAL A 64 -8.19 0.82 -17.84
N SER A 65 -8.75 1.06 -19.02
CA SER A 65 -8.02 1.67 -20.15
C SER A 65 -8.43 3.15 -20.35
N GLY A 66 -7.48 4.01 -20.75
CA GLY A 66 -7.73 5.42 -21.12
C GLY A 66 -7.61 6.42 -19.96
N GLU A 67 -8.33 7.55 -20.02
CA GLU A 67 -8.30 8.61 -18.99
C GLU A 67 -8.59 8.11 -17.57
N ASN A 68 -9.36 7.02 -17.44
CA ASN A 68 -9.71 6.42 -16.17
C ASN A 68 -8.52 5.75 -15.44
N ALA A 69 -7.44 5.40 -16.16
CA ALA A 69 -6.23 4.87 -15.52
C ALA A 69 -5.56 5.92 -14.62
N TYR A 70 -5.54 7.19 -15.07
CA TYR A 70 -5.00 8.31 -14.28
C TYR A 70 -5.81 8.54 -13.00
N LEU A 71 -7.13 8.42 -13.07
CA LEU A 71 -8.02 8.48 -11.92
C LEU A 71 -7.77 7.33 -10.94
N ALA A 72 -7.57 6.11 -11.44
CA ALA A 72 -7.28 4.94 -10.61
C ALA A 72 -5.93 5.07 -9.86
N HIS A 73 -4.89 5.56 -10.54
CA HIS A 73 -3.60 5.87 -9.92
C HIS A 73 -3.73 6.93 -8.80
N ASN A 74 -4.45 8.02 -9.07
CA ASN A 74 -4.70 9.06 -8.07
C ASN A 74 -5.55 8.55 -6.90
N ALA A 75 -6.52 7.66 -7.15
CA ALA A 75 -7.32 7.04 -6.10
C ALA A 75 -6.47 6.10 -5.21
N LEU A 76 -5.57 5.31 -5.80
CA LEU A 76 -4.61 4.49 -5.07
C LEU A 76 -3.69 5.33 -4.17
N LEU A 77 -3.19 6.45 -4.69
CA LEU A 77 -2.41 7.41 -3.90
C LEU A 77 -3.21 8.01 -2.75
N LEU A 78 -4.45 8.44 -3.02
CA LEU A 78 -5.35 8.99 -2.00
C LEU A 78 -5.64 7.97 -0.90
N LEU A 79 -5.89 6.71 -1.25
CA LEU A 79 -6.07 5.64 -0.26
C LEU A 79 -4.80 5.43 0.57
N GLY A 80 -3.63 5.39 -0.06
CA GLY A 80 -2.35 5.31 0.63
C GLY A 80 -2.15 6.46 1.63
N LEU A 81 -2.44 7.69 1.21
CA LEU A 81 -2.40 8.88 2.05
C LEU A 81 -3.39 8.81 3.22
N LEU A 82 -4.63 8.39 2.96
CA LEU A 82 -5.69 8.33 3.96
C LEU A 82 -5.35 7.32 5.06
N PHE A 83 -4.89 6.12 4.69
CA PHE A 83 -4.47 5.11 5.66
C PHE A 83 -3.22 5.54 6.45
N SER A 84 -2.26 6.17 5.78
CA SER A 84 -1.09 6.75 6.46
C SER A 84 -1.50 7.84 7.46
N ALA A 85 -2.39 8.76 7.07
CA ALA A 85 -2.91 9.82 7.92
C ALA A 85 -3.66 9.26 9.15
N ILE A 86 -4.48 8.22 8.97
CA ILE A 86 -5.13 7.50 10.09
C ILE A 86 -4.08 6.91 11.04
N GLY A 87 -3.04 6.29 10.49
CA GLY A 87 -1.97 5.70 11.27
C GLY A 87 -1.20 6.72 12.08
N PHE A 88 -0.80 7.85 11.46
CA PHE A 88 -0.13 8.95 12.15
C PHE A 88 -1.04 9.65 13.18
N SER A 89 -2.34 9.80 12.90
CA SER A 89 -3.33 10.37 13.85
C SER A 89 -3.44 9.52 15.13
N ARG A 90 -3.41 8.19 14.99
CA ARG A 90 -3.41 7.27 16.14
C ARG A 90 -2.10 7.30 16.93
N LEU A 91 -0.97 7.48 16.26
CA LEU A 91 0.33 7.65 16.91
C LEU A 91 0.46 8.99 17.65
N THR A 92 -0.03 10.08 17.06
CA THR A 92 0.01 11.40 17.70
C THR A 92 -0.88 11.49 18.94
N ARG A 93 -1.98 10.72 19.00
CA ARG A 93 -2.78 10.57 20.23
C ARG A 93 -2.03 9.97 21.41
N LEU A 94 -0.94 9.24 21.17
CA LEU A 94 -0.10 8.68 22.24
C LEU A 94 1.00 9.62 22.72
N SER A 95 1.30 10.66 21.95
CA SER A 95 2.34 11.64 22.27
C SER A 95 1.82 12.79 23.14
N LYS A 96 0.50 12.90 23.32
CA LYS A 96 -0.15 13.84 24.25
C LYS A 96 -0.53 13.12 25.52
#